data_AF-A0A973RLE1-F1
#
_entry.id   AF-A0A973RLE1-F1
#
_cell.length_a   1.000
_cell.length_b   1.000
_cell.length_c   1.000
_cell.angle_alpha   90.00
_cell.angle_beta   90.00
_cell.angle_gamma   90.00
#
_symmetry.space_group_name_H-M   'P 1'
#
loop_
_entity.id
_entity.type
_entity.pdbx_description
1 polymer ?
#
loop_
_entity_poly.entity_id
_entity_poly.type
_entity_poly.pdbx_seq_one_letter_code
_entity_poly.pdbx_strand_id
1 'polypeptide(L)'
;MQDRSQTARLTLYGGVTVGLLGQLVDYRWHDAHVSFVPLSPGGLLKVHSLIYLGLLMVIAAGLLGLYAVRRVDGAGAWVGPGAVLLGGLMQLAGAALDMWAHAHDMEKDLYHNLVWYGLVPIAIGAVFIEFRTWRLSADGAPERIEETRSVVGERR
;
A
#
# COMPACT_ATOMS: atom_id res chain seq x y z
N MET A 1 -5.49 9.18 18.19
CA MET A 1 -4.55 8.38 17.38
C MET A 1 -5.25 7.47 16.38
N GLN A 2 -6.42 6.91 16.73
CA GLN A 2 -7.28 6.07 15.87
C GLN A 2 -7.51 6.62 14.45
N ASP A 3 -7.73 7.94 14.34
CA ASP A 3 -8.02 8.62 13.07
C ASP A 3 -6.88 8.50 12.05
N ARG A 4 -5.62 8.70 12.48
CA ARG A 4 -4.44 8.66 11.58
C ARG A 4 -4.13 7.24 11.07
N SER A 5 -4.32 6.23 11.91
CA SER A 5 -4.17 4.83 11.50
C SER A 5 -5.25 4.42 10.50
N GLN A 6 -6.47 4.94 10.66
CA GLN A 6 -7.55 4.70 9.72
C GLN A 6 -7.28 5.40 8.38
N THR A 7 -6.80 6.65 8.39
CA THR A 7 -6.36 7.33 7.16
C THR A 7 -5.32 6.51 6.42
N ALA A 8 -4.24 6.07 7.09
CA ALA A 8 -3.18 5.28 6.45
C ALA A 8 -3.72 3.98 5.83
N ARG A 9 -4.64 3.28 6.50
CA ARG A 9 -5.28 2.06 5.97
C ARG A 9 -6.17 2.34 4.76
N LEU A 10 -7.01 3.36 4.83
CA LEU A 10 -7.87 3.77 3.71
C LEU A 10 -7.02 4.21 2.51
N THR A 11 -5.93 4.94 2.74
CA THR A 11 -4.97 5.31 1.70
C THR A 11 -4.29 4.07 1.10
N LEU A 12 -3.90 3.09 1.92
CA LEU A 12 -3.30 1.83 1.44
C LEU A 12 -4.27 1.06 0.54
N TYR A 13 -5.48 0.78 1.02
CA TYR A 13 -6.48 0.02 0.26
C TYR A 13 -6.98 0.78 -0.97
N GLY A 14 -7.15 2.09 -0.85
CA GLY A 14 -7.45 2.96 -1.98
C GLY A 14 -6.33 2.90 -3.02
N GLY A 15 -5.07 2.99 -2.60
CA GLY A 15 -3.91 2.90 -3.49
C GLY A 15 -3.80 1.56 -4.21
N VAL A 16 -3.97 0.45 -3.49
CA VAL A 16 -3.99 -0.90 -4.09
C VAL A 16 -5.15 -1.02 -5.08
N THR A 17 -6.35 -0.56 -4.73
CA THR A 17 -7.52 -0.62 -5.61
C THR A 17 -7.31 0.19 -6.89
N VAL A 18 -6.84 1.44 -6.75
CA VAL A 18 -6.54 2.31 -7.90
C VAL A 18 -5.45 1.70 -8.77
N GLY A 19 -4.42 1.10 -8.17
CA GLY A 19 -3.36 0.41 -8.90
C GLY A 19 -3.88 -0.79 -9.71
N LEU A 20 -4.74 -1.63 -9.11
CA LEU A 20 -5.35 -2.78 -9.80
C LEU A 20 -6.30 -2.34 -10.93
N LEU A 21 -7.08 -1.27 -10.72
CA LEU A 21 -7.89 -0.67 -11.79
C LEU A 21 -7.01 -0.13 -12.92
N GLY A 22 -5.86 0.47 -12.57
CA GLY A 22 -4.85 0.89 -13.55
C GLY A 22 -4.32 -0.29 -14.37
N GLN A 23 -3.99 -1.41 -13.74
CA GLN A 23 -3.56 -2.64 -14.44
C GLN A 23 -4.64 -3.18 -15.38
N LEU A 24 -5.92 -3.12 -14.98
CA LEU A 24 -7.02 -3.53 -15.85
C LEU A 24 -7.17 -2.60 -17.07
N VAL A 25 -7.02 -1.29 -16.87
CA VAL A 25 -7.06 -0.31 -17.97
C VAL A 25 -5.88 -0.50 -18.91
N ASP A 26 -4.69 -0.74 -18.36
CA ASP A 26 -3.47 -1.02 -19.12
C ASP A 26 -3.60 -2.28 -19.97
N TYR A 27 -4.06 -3.39 -19.36
CA TYR A 27 -4.34 -4.63 -20.09
C TYR A 27 -5.33 -4.43 -21.24
N ARG A 28 -6.43 -3.69 -20.99
CA ARG A 28 -7.40 -3.34 -22.04
C ARG A 28 -6.82 -2.45 -23.12
N TRP A 29 -5.91 -1.55 -22.76
CA TRP A 29 -5.23 -0.69 -23.71
C TRP A 29 -4.32 -1.52 -24.63
N HIS A 30 -3.54 -2.45 -24.06
CA HIS A 30 -2.68 -3.36 -24.82
C HIS A 30 -3.45 -4.35 -25.71
N ASP A 31 -4.64 -4.79 -25.30
CA ASP A 31 -5.51 -5.62 -26.16
C ASP A 31 -5.99 -4.85 -27.40
N ALA A 32 -6.22 -3.54 -27.26
CA ALA A 32 -6.68 -2.67 -28.33
C ALA A 32 -5.55 -2.06 -29.20
N HIS A 33 -4.31 -2.05 -28.70
CA HIS A 33 -3.16 -1.43 -29.38
C HIS A 33 -2.04 -2.45 -29.52
N VAL A 34 -1.70 -2.78 -30.76
CA VAL A 34 -0.64 -3.75 -31.07
C VAL A 34 0.68 -3.28 -30.45
N SER A 35 1.31 -4.16 -29.66
CA SER A 35 2.49 -3.91 -28.81
C SER A 35 3.76 -3.45 -29.52
N PHE A 36 3.74 -3.29 -30.85
CA PHE A 36 4.89 -2.85 -31.66
C PHE A 36 4.94 -1.35 -31.92
N VAL A 37 3.98 -0.56 -31.41
CA VAL A 37 4.02 0.91 -31.54
C VAL A 37 4.80 1.49 -30.35
N PRO A 38 6.01 2.05 -30.55
CA PRO A 38 6.76 2.66 -29.47
C PRO A 38 5.99 3.87 -28.92
N LEU A 39 5.71 3.84 -27.62
CA LEU A 39 5.13 5.00 -26.94
C LEU A 39 6.24 5.92 -26.46
N SER A 40 6.04 7.22 -26.62
CA SER A 40 6.89 8.21 -25.96
C SER A 40 6.74 8.09 -24.43
N PRO A 41 7.73 8.57 -23.63
CA PRO A 41 7.62 8.57 -22.18
C PRO A 41 6.34 9.24 -21.65
N GLY A 42 5.88 10.31 -22.30
CA GLY A 42 4.60 10.96 -21.97
C GLY A 42 3.37 10.12 -22.30
N GLY A 43 3.43 9.32 -23.37
CA GLY A 43 2.40 8.35 -23.71
C GLY A 43 2.30 7.23 -22.67
N LEU A 44 3.45 6.68 -22.27
CA LEU A 44 3.54 5.68 -21.20
C LEU A 44 2.97 6.23 -19.89
N LEU A 45 3.34 7.45 -19.49
CA LEU A 45 2.80 8.11 -18.29
C LEU A 45 1.28 8.23 -18.32
N LYS A 46 0.70 8.53 -19.48
CA LYS A 46 -0.75 8.68 -19.63
C LYS A 46 -1.48 7.34 -19.48
N VAL A 47 -1.02 6.31 -20.18
CA VAL A 47 -1.61 4.96 -20.13
C VAL A 47 -1.51 4.37 -18.72
N HIS A 48 -0.36 4.53 -18.06
CA HIS A 48 -0.09 3.97 -16.74
C HIS A 48 -0.44 4.92 -15.58
N SER A 49 -1.11 6.04 -15.84
CA SER A 49 -1.36 7.09 -14.86
C SER A 49 -2.07 6.61 -13.58
N LEU A 50 -3.03 5.69 -13.73
CA LEU A 50 -3.72 5.07 -12.59
C LEU A 50 -2.81 4.14 -11.79
N ILE A 51 -1.90 3.41 -12.45
CA ILE A 51 -0.90 2.57 -11.77
C ILE A 51 0.01 3.46 -10.92
N TYR A 52 0.52 4.55 -11.49
CA TYR A 52 1.35 5.52 -10.77
C TYR A 52 0.61 6.18 -9.61
N LEU A 53 -0.66 6.56 -9.80
CA LEU A 53 -1.46 7.13 -8.73
C LEU A 53 -1.64 6.15 -7.57
N GLY A 54 -1.99 4.89 -7.88
CA GLY A 54 -2.11 3.84 -6.87
C GLY A 54 -0.82 3.61 -6.10
N LEU A 55 0.30 3.56 -6.81
CA LEU A 55 1.65 3.44 -6.24
C LEU A 55 1.99 4.60 -5.29
N LEU A 56 1.76 5.85 -5.71
CA LEU A 56 2.00 7.02 -4.88
C LEU A 56 1.14 7.00 -3.61
N MET A 57 -0.11 6.54 -3.70
CA MET A 57 -0.96 6.35 -2.53
C MET A 57 -0.42 5.27 -1.58
N VAL A 58 0.10 4.14 -2.09
CA VAL A 58 0.73 3.11 -1.26
C VAL A 58 1.95 3.66 -0.50
N ILE A 59 2.82 4.42 -1.19
CA ILE A 59 3.97 5.08 -0.56
C ILE A 59 3.50 6.07 0.52
N ALA A 60 2.50 6.89 0.21
CA ALA A 60 1.90 7.83 1.16
C ALA A 60 1.33 7.10 2.38
N ALA A 61 0.68 5.96 2.19
CA ALA A 61 0.16 5.14 3.29
C ALA A 61 1.28 4.62 4.20
N GLY A 62 2.39 4.15 3.63
CA GLY A 62 3.58 3.75 4.39
C GLY A 62 4.15 4.91 5.23
N LEU A 63 4.31 6.09 4.62
CA LEU A 63 4.78 7.30 5.31
C LEU A 63 3.83 7.76 6.42
N LEU A 64 2.52 7.81 6.14
CA LEU A 64 1.49 8.15 7.12
C LEU A 64 1.47 7.15 8.28
N GLY A 65 1.62 5.86 7.98
CA GLY A 65 1.72 4.81 8.96
C GLY A 65 2.96 4.98 9.86
N LEU A 66 4.15 5.20 9.28
CA LEU A 66 5.37 5.48 10.03
C LEU A 66 5.22 6.72 10.92
N TYR A 67 4.65 7.80 10.38
CA TYR A 67 4.36 9.01 11.13
C TYR A 67 3.36 8.78 12.28
N ALA A 68 2.36 7.91 12.09
CA ALA A 68 1.37 7.58 13.11
C ALA A 68 1.97 6.72 14.23
N VAL A 69 2.90 5.81 13.92
CA VAL A 69 3.50 4.90 14.91
C VAL A 69 4.72 5.47 15.62
N ARG A 70 5.28 6.60 15.17
CA ARG A 70 6.45 7.26 15.80
C ARG A 70 6.29 7.60 17.28
N ARG A 71 5.06 7.64 17.79
CA ARG A 71 4.72 7.96 19.19
C ARG A 71 4.14 6.77 19.96
N VAL A 72 4.16 5.56 19.39
CA VAL A 72 3.69 4.36 20.08
C VAL A 72 4.91 3.59 20.57
N ASP A 73 5.01 3.43 21.89
CA ASP A 73 6.02 2.58 22.52
C ASP A 73 5.68 1.11 22.27
N GLY A 74 6.52 0.45 21.49
CA GLY A 74 6.37 -0.97 21.17
C GLY A 74 7.34 -1.41 20.09
N ALA A 75 8.24 -2.33 20.44
CA ALA A 75 9.11 -2.98 19.47
C ALA A 75 8.28 -3.56 18.33
N GLY A 76 8.56 -3.13 17.10
CA GLY A 76 7.90 -3.64 15.89
C GLY A 76 6.71 -2.83 15.36
N ALA A 77 6.29 -1.73 16.01
CA ALA A 77 5.18 -0.90 15.50
C ALA A 77 5.44 -0.30 14.10
N TRP A 78 6.72 -0.16 13.73
CA TRP A 78 7.17 0.34 12.43
C TRP A 78 7.21 -0.72 11.32
N VAL A 79 7.17 -2.02 11.65
CA VAL A 79 7.40 -3.10 10.67
C VAL A 79 6.34 -3.09 9.57
N GLY A 80 5.06 -2.98 9.95
CA GLY A 80 3.95 -2.92 8.98
C GLY A 80 4.08 -1.74 8.01
N PRO A 81 4.05 -0.49 8.50
CA PRO A 81 4.22 0.68 7.65
C PRO A 81 5.55 0.73 6.89
N GLY A 82 6.64 0.26 7.50
CA GLY A 82 7.96 0.18 6.89
C GLY A 82 8.01 -0.81 5.72
N ALA A 83 7.39 -1.98 5.86
CA ALA A 83 7.26 -2.95 4.77
C ALA A 83 6.40 -2.43 3.62
N VAL A 84 5.28 -1.74 3.93
CA VAL A 84 4.46 -1.05 2.90
C VAL A 84 5.29 -0.01 2.15
N LEU A 85 6.03 0.84 2.87
CA LEU A 85 6.88 1.85 2.25
C LEU A 85 7.98 1.22 1.38
N LEU A 86 8.67 0.20 1.89
CA LEU A 86 9.71 -0.51 1.15
C LEU A 86 9.16 -1.09 -0.16
N GLY A 87 8.00 -1.76 -0.10
CA GLY A 87 7.38 -2.32 -1.30
C GLY A 87 6.93 -1.27 -2.31
N GLY A 88 6.36 -0.16 -1.84
CA GLY A 88 6.06 0.98 -2.70
C GLY A 88 7.31 1.57 -3.36
N LEU A 89 8.41 1.71 -2.63
CA LEU A 89 9.67 2.19 -3.19
C LEU A 89 10.28 1.20 -4.20
N MET A 90 10.18 -0.11 -3.94
CA MET A 90 10.59 -1.14 -4.89
C MET A 90 9.79 -1.07 -6.20
N GLN A 91 8.47 -0.91 -6.10
CA GLN A 91 7.62 -0.74 -7.28
C GLN A 91 7.96 0.52 -8.07
N LEU A 92 8.18 1.64 -7.37
CA LEU A 92 8.57 2.89 -8.01
C LEU A 92 9.92 2.78 -8.71
N ALA A 93 10.90 2.15 -8.06
CA ALA A 93 12.20 1.89 -8.67
C ALA A 93 12.07 0.97 -9.89
N GLY A 94 11.27 -0.10 -9.80
CA GLY A 94 10.99 -1.01 -10.91
C GLY A 94 10.39 -0.27 -12.10
N ALA A 95 9.32 0.48 -11.87
CA ALA A 95 8.65 1.24 -12.93
C ALA A 95 9.55 2.33 -13.55
N ALA A 96 10.33 3.04 -12.74
CA ALA A 96 11.26 4.06 -13.24
C ALA A 96 12.39 3.45 -14.08
N LEU A 97 12.96 2.32 -13.64
CA LEU A 97 14.00 1.60 -14.37
C LEU A 97 13.44 0.99 -15.67
N ASP A 98 12.22 0.47 -15.64
CA ASP A 98 11.52 -0.09 -16.80
C ASP A 98 11.25 0.99 -17.86
N MET A 99 10.68 2.13 -17.45
CA MET A 99 10.52 3.30 -18.33
C MET A 99 11.83 3.78 -18.92
N TRP A 100 12.90 3.86 -18.09
CA TRP A 100 14.21 4.28 -18.55
C TRP A 100 14.79 3.28 -19.57
N ALA A 101 14.64 1.98 -19.32
CA ALA A 101 15.13 0.95 -20.23
C ALA A 101 14.38 0.98 -21.57
N HIS A 102 13.06 1.11 -21.54
CA HIS A 102 12.24 1.29 -22.73
C HIS A 102 12.62 2.54 -23.54
N ALA A 103 13.00 3.64 -22.89
CA ALA A 103 13.44 4.85 -23.58
C ALA A 103 14.80 4.69 -24.32
N HIS A 104 15.52 3.59 -24.07
CA HIS A 104 16.82 3.28 -24.67
C HIS A 104 16.81 1.96 -25.45
N ASP A 105 15.63 1.45 -25.85
CA ASP A 105 15.46 0.18 -26.56
C ASP A 105 16.08 -1.03 -25.83
N MET A 106 16.13 -0.98 -24.49
CA MET A 106 16.55 -2.07 -23.64
C MET A 106 15.33 -2.68 -22.97
N GLU A 107 15.02 -3.94 -23.26
CA GLU A 107 14.02 -4.69 -22.50
C GLU A 107 14.74 -5.51 -21.42
N LYS A 108 14.33 -5.34 -20.16
CA LYS A 108 14.93 -6.06 -19.03
C LYS A 108 13.85 -6.56 -18.08
N ASP A 109 13.55 -7.85 -18.17
CA ASP A 109 12.62 -8.58 -17.30
C ASP A 109 12.80 -8.27 -15.82
N LEU A 110 14.05 -8.04 -15.37
CA LEU A 110 14.35 -7.71 -13.99
C LEU A 110 13.62 -6.44 -13.50
N TYR A 111 13.52 -5.40 -14.33
CA TYR A 111 12.92 -4.12 -13.93
C TYR A 111 11.40 -4.25 -13.83
N HIS A 112 10.80 -4.93 -14.79
CA HIS A 112 9.40 -5.33 -14.75
C HIS A 112 9.09 -6.22 -13.52
N ASN A 113 9.93 -7.22 -13.26
CA ASN A 113 9.80 -8.12 -12.10
C ASN A 113 9.97 -7.42 -10.75
N LEU A 114 10.74 -6.33 -10.69
CA LEU A 114 10.90 -5.56 -9.46
C LEU A 114 9.58 -4.94 -8.98
N VAL A 115 8.68 -4.60 -9.91
CA VAL A 115 7.31 -4.15 -9.60
C VAL A 115 6.53 -5.28 -8.91
N TRP A 116 6.61 -6.49 -9.44
CA TRP A 116 5.96 -7.66 -8.84
C TRP A 116 6.55 -8.03 -7.47
N TYR A 117 7.88 -7.97 -7.32
CA TYR A 117 8.52 -8.23 -6.04
C TYR A 117 8.13 -7.22 -4.96
N GLY A 118 7.85 -5.97 -5.31
CA GLY A 118 7.37 -4.96 -4.36
C GLY A 118 5.98 -5.26 -3.77
N LEU A 119 5.15 -6.10 -4.40
CA LEU A 119 3.86 -6.51 -3.85
C LEU A 119 4.01 -7.37 -2.59
N VAL A 120 5.07 -8.18 -2.51
CA VAL A 120 5.33 -9.08 -1.37
C VAL A 120 5.48 -8.29 -0.05
N PRO A 121 6.38 -7.30 0.07
CA PRO A 121 6.49 -6.49 1.28
C PRO A 121 5.25 -5.61 1.54
N ILE A 122 4.49 -5.18 0.51
CA ILE A 122 3.20 -4.50 0.73
C ILE A 122 2.20 -5.45 1.40
N ALA A 123 2.07 -6.69 0.91
CA ALA A 123 1.17 -7.68 1.48
C ALA A 123 1.56 -8.03 2.92
N ILE A 124 2.85 -8.29 3.17
CA ILE A 124 3.37 -8.50 4.53
C ILE A 124 3.04 -7.31 5.42
N GLY A 125 3.32 -6.09 4.96
CA GLY A 125 3.05 -4.86 5.71
C GLY A 125 1.57 -4.68 6.05
N ALA A 126 0.68 -4.97 5.11
CA ALA A 126 -0.77 -4.93 5.32
C ALA A 126 -1.21 -5.93 6.38
N VAL A 127 -0.71 -7.18 6.34
CA VAL A 127 -0.99 -8.20 7.35
C VAL A 127 -0.56 -7.73 8.75
N PHE A 128 0.63 -7.16 8.88
CA PHE A 128 1.10 -6.62 10.16
C PHE A 128 0.25 -5.45 10.67
N ILE A 129 -0.18 -4.55 9.78
CA ILE A 129 -1.07 -3.42 10.14
C ILE A 129 -2.42 -3.94 10.64
N GLU A 130 -3.03 -4.89 9.93
CA GLU A 130 -4.33 -5.47 10.30
C GLU A 130 -4.24 -6.29 11.59
N PHE A 131 -3.22 -7.14 11.72
CA PHE A 131 -3.00 -7.94 12.93
C PHE A 131 -2.86 -7.06 14.17
N ARG A 132 -2.10 -5.96 14.07
CA ARG A 132 -1.96 -5.00 15.17
C ARG A 132 -3.26 -4.29 15.48
N THR A 133 -4.01 -3.88 14.47
CA THR A 133 -5.30 -3.20 14.65
C THR A 133 -6.30 -4.13 15.34
N TRP A 134 -6.35 -5.39 14.93
CA TRP A 134 -7.18 -6.42 15.56
C TRP A 134 -6.78 -6.63 17.02
N ARG A 135 -5.49 -6.78 17.32
CA ARG A 135 -4.98 -6.97 18.68
C ARG A 135 -5.32 -5.80 19.61
N LEU A 136 -5.08 -4.57 19.16
CA LEU A 136 -5.45 -3.36 19.91
C LEU A 136 -6.97 -3.24 20.15
N SER A 137 -7.79 -3.79 19.25
CA SER A 137 -9.26 -3.80 19.42
C SER A 137 -9.71 -4.87 20.40
N ALA A 138 -9.05 -6.03 20.40
CA ALA A 138 -9.33 -7.13 21.33
C ALA A 138 -8.88 -6.81 22.76
N ASP A 139 -7.70 -6.23 22.91
CA ASP A 139 -7.11 -5.87 24.22
C ASP A 139 -7.87 -4.71 24.91
N GLY A 140 -8.64 -3.92 24.16
CA GLY A 140 -9.53 -2.87 24.68
C GLY A 140 -10.98 -3.31 24.96
N ALA A 141 -11.30 -4.59 24.76
CA ALA A 141 -12.61 -5.17 25.12
C ALA A 141 -12.83 -5.55 26.60
N PRO A 142 -11.81 -5.90 27.42
CA PRO A 142 -12.06 -6.39 28.79
C PRO A 142 -12.54 -5.31 29.77
N GLU A 143 -12.10 -4.04 29.64
CA GLU A 143 -12.54 -2.95 30.53
C GLU A 143 -14.06 -2.68 30.46
N ARG A 144 -14.67 -2.82 29.27
CA ARG A 144 -16.11 -2.59 29.08
C ARG A 144 -16.98 -3.67 29.74
N ILE A 145 -16.47 -4.88 29.92
CA ILE A 145 -17.23 -5.98 30.55
C ILE A 145 -17.25 -5.81 32.07
N GLU A 146 -16.19 -5.28 32.67
CA GLU A 146 -16.13 -4.99 34.11
C GLU A 146 -16.93 -3.73 34.48
N GLU A 147 -16.87 -2.67 33.68
CA GLU A 147 -17.66 -1.45 33.90
C GLU A 147 -19.18 -1.72 33.77
N THR A 148 -19.58 -2.63 32.88
CA THR A 148 -20.98 -3.05 32.79
C THR A 148 -21.41 -3.89 34.01
N ARG A 149 -20.49 -4.63 34.64
CA ARG A 149 -20.78 -5.41 35.85
C ARG A 149 -20.86 -4.55 37.10
N SER A 150 -20.06 -3.49 37.22
CA SER A 150 -20.15 -2.56 38.37
C SER A 150 -21.45 -1.75 38.35
N VAL A 151 -21.88 -1.26 37.18
CA VAL A 151 -23.13 -0.49 37.03
C VAL A 151 -24.39 -1.33 37.29
N VAL A 152 -24.34 -2.65 37.06
CA VAL A 152 -25.44 -3.58 37.36
C VAL A 152 -25.39 -4.06 38.82
N GLY A 153 -24.20 -4.12 39.43
CA GLY A 153 -24.01 -4.53 40.83
C GLY A 153 -24.46 -3.51 41.87
N GLU A 154 -24.42 -2.21 41.55
CA GLU A 154 -24.83 -1.13 42.48
C GLU A 154 -26.34 -0.84 42.51
N ARG A 155 -27.16 -1.55 41.70
CA ARG A 155 -28.63 -1.43 41.70
C ARG A 155 -29.35 -2.56 42.44
N ARG A 156 -28.83 -2.99 43.60
CA ARG A 156 -29.53 -3.92 44.50
C ARG A 156 -29.53 -3.41 45.93
#